data_AF-A0A183ANV9-F1
#
_entry.id   AF-A0A183ANV9-F1
#
_cell.length_a   1.000
_cell.length_b   1.000
_cell.length_c   1.000
_cell.angle_alpha   90.00
_cell.angle_beta   90.00
_cell.angle_gamma   90.00
#
_symmetry.space_group_name_H-M   'P 1'
#
loop_
_entity.id
_entity.type
_entity.pdbx_description
1 polymer ?
#
loop_
_entity_poly.entity_id
_entity_poly.type
_entity_poly.pdbx_seq_one_letter_code
_entity_poly.pdbx_strand_id
1 'polypeptide(L)'
;LFIDKITVSVCSMLEYCLFTFMSCDRYLHPHTRYYVREMRIHALSQHLDSYSSLSLDSMAASFGVTPAFLDAELSRFIASGRLACKMDKVSGILETTHCVYWLFVSSQLRISKLTCN
;
A
#
# COMPACT_ATOMS: atom_id res chain seq x y z
N LEU A 1 -3.37 11.29 -11.27
CA LEU A 1 -4.80 11.50 -11.62
C LEU A 1 -5.50 10.27 -12.20
N PHE A 2 -4.92 9.53 -13.17
CA PHE A 2 -5.53 8.28 -13.66
C PHE A 2 -5.29 7.08 -12.70
N ILE A 3 -4.27 7.15 -11.84
CA ILE A 3 -3.99 6.15 -10.80
C ILE A 3 -4.75 6.42 -9.48
N ASP A 4 -5.12 7.67 -9.20
CA ASP A 4 -5.82 8.05 -7.96
C ASP A 4 -7.26 7.52 -7.87
N LYS A 5 -7.88 7.14 -9.01
CA LYS A 5 -9.19 6.49 -9.02
C LYS A 5 -9.15 5.02 -8.61
N ILE A 6 -7.99 4.36 -8.69
CA ILE A 6 -7.86 2.96 -8.30
C ILE A 6 -7.75 2.86 -6.77
N THR A 7 -6.92 3.69 -6.13
CA THR A 7 -6.59 3.62 -4.69
C THR A 7 -7.78 3.82 -3.74
N VAL A 8 -8.71 4.75 -4.03
CA VAL A 8 -9.93 4.93 -3.21
C VAL A 8 -10.90 3.78 -3.40
N SER A 9 -10.99 3.22 -4.62
CA SER A 9 -11.89 2.10 -4.92
C SER A 9 -11.40 0.78 -4.33
N VAL A 10 -10.09 0.53 -4.24
CA VAL A 10 -9.57 -0.71 -3.64
C VAL A 10 -9.65 -0.71 -2.11
N CYS A 11 -9.44 0.40 -1.41
CA CYS A 11 -9.30 0.33 0.06
C CYS A 11 -10.61 0.10 0.82
N SER A 12 -11.72 0.72 0.42
CA SER A 12 -13.03 0.52 1.07
C SER A 12 -13.78 -0.71 0.55
N MET A 13 -13.57 -1.07 -0.71
CA MET A 13 -14.33 -2.12 -1.39
C MET A 13 -13.71 -3.52 -1.18
N LEU A 14 -12.38 -3.63 -0.98
CA LEU A 14 -11.74 -4.94 -0.78
C LEU A 14 -11.91 -5.53 0.61
N GLU A 15 -11.88 -4.76 1.71
CA GLU A 15 -12.04 -5.37 3.04
C GLU A 15 -13.46 -5.95 3.23
N TYR A 16 -14.50 -5.33 2.66
CA TYR A 16 -15.88 -5.81 2.80
C TYR A 16 -16.28 -6.84 1.73
N CYS A 17 -15.94 -6.63 0.45
CA CYS A 17 -16.34 -7.56 -0.61
C CYS A 17 -15.48 -8.83 -0.62
N LEU A 18 -14.16 -8.70 -0.43
CA LEU A 18 -13.27 -9.87 -0.42
C LEU A 18 -13.52 -10.75 0.81
N PHE A 19 -13.70 -10.15 1.99
CA PHE A 19 -14.02 -10.90 3.20
C PHE A 19 -15.35 -11.65 3.07
N THR A 20 -16.37 -11.01 2.51
CA THR A 20 -17.67 -11.69 2.27
C THR A 20 -17.55 -12.80 1.22
N PHE A 21 -16.83 -12.59 0.12
CA PHE A 21 -16.62 -13.62 -0.90
C PHE A 21 -15.85 -14.82 -0.35
N MET A 22 -14.72 -14.57 0.32
CA MET A 22 -13.85 -15.62 0.85
C MET A 22 -14.46 -16.36 2.04
N SER A 23 -15.35 -15.71 2.80
CA SER A 23 -16.05 -16.36 3.91
C SER A 23 -17.16 -17.30 3.43
N CYS A 24 -17.68 -17.09 2.22
CA CYS A 24 -18.64 -18.01 1.59
C CYS A 24 -17.96 -19.30 1.09
N ASP A 25 -16.67 -19.26 0.77
CA ASP A 25 -15.92 -20.39 0.23
C ASP A 25 -15.28 -21.26 1.33
N ARG A 26 -15.69 -22.53 1.40
CA ARG A 26 -15.22 -23.50 2.41
C ARG A 26 -13.69 -23.66 2.47
N TYR A 27 -13.00 -23.56 1.35
CA TYR A 27 -11.55 -23.77 1.26
C TYR A 27 -10.73 -22.51 1.54
N LEU A 28 -11.27 -21.33 1.22
CA LEU A 28 -10.56 -20.05 1.36
C LEU A 28 -10.81 -19.40 2.72
N HIS A 29 -11.94 -19.71 3.37
CA HIS A 29 -12.29 -19.25 4.71
C HIS A 29 -11.17 -19.33 5.76
N PRO A 30 -10.42 -20.45 5.93
CA PRO A 30 -9.35 -20.51 6.93
C PRO A 30 -8.17 -19.56 6.61
N HIS A 31 -8.00 -19.17 5.35
CA HIS A 31 -6.88 -18.34 4.90
C HIS A 31 -7.24 -16.86 4.79
N THR A 32 -8.50 -16.45 4.97
CA THR A 32 -8.96 -15.06 4.79
C THR A 32 -8.12 -14.03 5.54
N ARG A 33 -7.70 -14.34 6.78
CA ARG A 33 -6.86 -13.44 7.59
C ARG A 33 -5.49 -13.16 6.96
N TYR A 34 -4.91 -14.15 6.30
CA TYR A 34 -3.62 -13.99 5.61
C TYR A 34 -3.79 -13.06 4.40
N TYR A 35 -4.81 -13.30 3.58
CA TYR A 35 -5.10 -12.48 2.41
C TYR A 35 -5.40 -11.02 2.76
N VAL A 36 -6.23 -10.76 3.78
CA VAL A 36 -6.52 -9.38 4.23
C VAL A 36 -5.24 -8.65 4.64
N ARG A 37 -4.33 -9.33 5.34
CA ARG A 37 -3.05 -8.75 5.75
C ARG A 37 -2.15 -8.39 4.57
N GLU A 38 -2.04 -9.29 3.60
CA GLU A 38 -1.23 -9.09 2.40
C GLU A 38 -1.80 -7.99 1.50
N MET A 39 -3.12 -7.96 1.31
CA MET A 39 -3.80 -6.92 0.54
C MET A 39 -3.57 -5.51 1.12
N ARG A 40 -3.53 -5.38 2.45
CA ARG A 40 -3.19 -4.12 3.12
C ARG A 40 -1.75 -3.67 2.85
N ILE A 41 -0.79 -4.60 2.87
CA ILE A 41 0.61 -4.29 2.54
C ILE A 41 0.72 -3.83 1.08
N HIS A 42 0.06 -4.52 0.15
CA HIS A 42 0.08 -4.17 -1.27
C HIS A 42 -0.56 -2.81 -1.56
N ALA A 43 -1.69 -2.50 -0.93
CA ALA A 43 -2.36 -1.20 -1.09
C ALA A 43 -1.47 -0.04 -0.58
N LEU A 44 -0.83 -0.21 0.58
CA LEU A 44 0.11 0.78 1.13
C LEU A 44 1.35 0.93 0.25
N SER A 45 1.91 -0.18 -0.25
CA SER A 45 3.04 -0.16 -1.18
C SER A 45 2.71 0.57 -2.47
N GLN A 46 1.56 0.29 -3.08
CA GLN A 46 1.14 0.93 -4.33
C GLN A 46 0.92 2.44 -4.16
N HIS A 47 0.34 2.83 -3.02
CA HIS A 47 0.16 4.24 -2.70
C HIS A 47 1.53 4.91 -2.59
N LEU A 48 2.46 4.33 -1.83
CA LEU A 48 3.82 4.86 -1.66
C LEU A 48 4.63 4.85 -2.96
N ASP A 49 4.53 3.81 -3.81
CA ASP A 49 5.23 3.73 -5.10
C ASP A 49 4.86 4.87 -6.05
N SER A 50 3.67 5.44 -5.89
CA SER A 50 3.17 6.53 -6.72
C SER A 50 3.73 7.91 -6.30
N TYR A 51 4.35 8.01 -5.13
CA TYR A 51 4.81 9.27 -4.55
C TYR A 51 6.27 9.17 -4.06
N SER A 52 7.11 10.13 -4.45
CA SER A 52 8.49 10.23 -3.95
C SER A 52 8.56 10.77 -2.51
N SER A 53 7.65 11.68 -2.15
CA SER A 53 7.46 12.18 -0.80
C SER A 53 5.98 12.45 -0.55
N LEU A 54 5.51 12.16 0.67
CA LEU A 54 4.09 12.27 1.03
C LEU A 54 3.95 12.72 2.48
N SER A 55 2.97 13.57 2.79
CA SER A 55 2.63 13.91 4.18
C SER A 55 1.64 12.90 4.77
N LEU A 56 1.78 12.57 6.06
CA LEU A 56 0.88 11.65 6.75
C LEU A 56 -0.59 12.10 6.71
N ASP A 57 -0.85 13.41 6.78
CA ASP A 57 -2.21 13.96 6.75
C ASP A 57 -2.89 13.78 5.40
N SER A 58 -2.16 13.95 4.29
CA SER A 58 -2.70 13.78 2.93
C SER A 58 -2.99 12.31 2.62
N MET A 59 -2.13 11.41 3.11
CA MET A 59 -2.33 9.97 3.05
C MET A 59 -3.57 9.55 3.85
N ALA A 60 -3.67 10.03 5.10
CA ALA A 60 -4.79 9.75 6.00
C ALA A 60 -6.12 10.25 5.41
N ALA A 61 -6.15 11.44 4.80
CA ALA A 61 -7.32 11.99 4.13
C ALA A 61 -7.77 11.13 2.93
N SER A 62 -6.82 10.60 2.15
CA SER A 62 -7.10 9.74 0.99
C SER A 62 -7.69 8.38 1.39
N PHE A 63 -7.27 7.84 2.54
CA PHE A 63 -7.80 6.59 3.09
C PHE A 63 -9.01 6.79 4.02
N GLY A 64 -9.31 8.01 4.45
CA GLY A 64 -10.38 8.30 5.41
C GLY A 64 -10.12 7.76 6.83
N VAL A 65 -8.86 7.61 7.22
CA VAL A 65 -8.44 7.10 8.54
C VAL A 65 -7.73 8.19 9.34
N THR A 66 -7.58 7.97 10.65
CA THR A 66 -6.83 8.90 11.50
C THR A 66 -5.32 8.78 11.26
N PRO A 67 -4.55 9.87 11.33
CA PRO A 67 -3.10 9.83 11.12
C PRO A 67 -2.38 8.97 12.17
N ALA A 68 -2.91 8.94 13.40
CA ALA A 68 -2.38 8.08 14.47
C ALA A 68 -2.53 6.58 14.17
N PHE A 69 -3.63 6.18 13.53
CA PHE A 69 -3.82 4.80 13.09
C PHE A 69 -2.85 4.43 11.97
N LEU A 70 -2.62 5.35 11.03
CA LEU A 70 -1.71 5.16 9.93
C LEU A 70 -0.24 5.03 10.40
N ASP A 71 0.20 5.87 11.34
CA ASP A 71 1.53 5.80 11.97
C ASP A 71 1.77 4.42 12.64
N ALA A 72 0.77 3.90 13.36
CA ALA A 72 0.85 2.57 13.99
C ALA A 72 0.94 1.41 12.98
N GLU A 73 0.20 1.48 11.87
CA GLU A 73 0.24 0.43 10.85
C GLU A 73 1.54 0.49 10.04
N LEU A 74 1.98 1.68 9.63
CA LEU A 74 3.23 1.88 8.90
C LEU A 74 4.44 1.45 9.74
N SER A 75 4.51 1.85 11.00
CA SER A 75 5.60 1.44 11.90
C SER A 75 5.69 -0.08 12.06
N ARG A 76 4.55 -0.79 12.15
CA ARG A 76 4.52 -2.26 12.19
C ARG A 76 5.10 -2.88 10.91
N PHE A 77 4.73 -2.35 9.75
CA PHE A 77 5.15 -2.91 8.46
C PHE A 77 6.62 -2.58 8.12
N ILE A 78 7.09 -1.39 8.49
CA ILE A 78 8.51 -1.01 8.38
C ILE A 78 9.37 -1.87 9.30
N ALA A 79 8.94 -2.08 10.56
CA ALA A 79 9.65 -2.95 11.49
C ALA A 79 9.73 -4.41 11.00
N SER A 80 8.73 -4.88 10.24
CA SER A 80 8.76 -6.20 9.59
C SER A 80 9.58 -6.26 8.30
N GLY A 81 10.09 -5.12 7.80
CA GLY A 81 10.85 -5.02 6.54
C GLY A 81 10.01 -5.26 5.28
N ARG A 82 8.68 -5.13 5.38
CA ARG A 82 7.74 -5.40 4.28
C ARG A 82 7.40 -4.18 3.44
N LEU A 83 7.59 -2.98 4.00
CA LEU A 83 7.50 -1.70 3.31
C LEU A 83 8.86 -1.01 3.39
N ALA A 84 9.37 -0.58 2.25
CA ALA A 84 10.67 0.07 2.15
C ALA A 84 10.50 1.58 2.01
N CYS A 85 10.11 2.19 3.12
CA CYS A 85 9.92 3.62 3.28
C CYS A 85 10.52 4.06 4.62
N LYS A 86 10.90 5.34 4.69
CA LYS A 86 11.42 5.99 5.88
C LYS A 86 10.39 7.01 6.36
N MET A 87 10.05 6.94 7.64
CA MET A 87 9.04 7.79 8.25
C MET A 87 9.68 8.73 9.27
N ASP A 88 9.48 10.03 9.08
CA ASP A 88 9.99 11.07 9.97
C ASP A 88 8.83 11.64 10.81
N LYS A 89 8.82 11.31 12.10
CA LYS A 89 7.72 11.69 13.02
C LYS A 89 7.66 13.18 13.33
N VAL A 90 8.78 13.90 13.29
CA VAL A 90 8.85 15.33 13.62
C VAL A 90 8.31 16.19 12.48
N SER A 91 8.61 15.83 11.23
CA SER A 91 8.15 16.53 10.04
C SER A 91 6.80 16.01 9.53
N GLY A 92 6.41 14.78 9.90
CA GLY A 92 5.19 14.13 9.42
C GLY A 92 5.29 13.73 7.94
N ILE A 93 6.51 13.54 7.43
CA ILE A 93 6.81 13.22 6.04
C ILE A 93 7.24 11.75 5.92
N LEU A 94 6.74 11.11 4.86
CA LEU A 94 7.14 9.79 4.41
C LEU A 94 8.00 9.93 3.16
N GLU A 95 9.21 9.36 3.22
CA GLU A 95 10.14 9.27 2.10
C GLU A 95 10.19 7.83 1.60
N THR A 96 10.09 7.62 0.29
CA THR A 96 10.14 6.29 -0.32
C THR A 96 11.53 6.03 -0.89
N THR A 97 12.18 4.96 -0.44
CA THR A 97 13.52 4.58 -0.95
C THR A 97 13.42 3.83 -2.28
N HIS A 98 12.22 3.38 -2.64
CA HIS A 98 11.93 2.67 -3.87
C HIS A 98 11.11 3.55 -4.81
N CYS A 99 11.80 4.31 -5.68
CA CYS A 99 11.17 4.80 -6.90
C CYS A 99 11.13 3.66 -7.92
N VAL A 100 9.99 2.97 -8.02
CA VAL A 100 9.74 2.07 -9.15
C VAL A 100 9.06 2.90 -10.25
N TYR A 101 9.82 3.30 -11.27
CA TYR A 101 9.19 3.68 -12.53
C TYR A 101 8.51 2.44 -13.09
N TRP A 102 7.19 2.32 -12.88
CA TRP A 102 6.35 1.38 -13.60
C TRP A 102 6.23 1.84 -15.06
N LEU A 103 7.27 1.59 -15.86
CA LEU A 103 7.10 1.49 -17.30
C LEU A 103 6.29 0.23 -17.57
N PHE A 104 4.97 0.37 -17.60
CA PHE A 104 4.07 -0.59 -18.24
C PHE A 104 4.36 -0.59 -19.75
N VAL A 105 5.49 -1.16 -20.17
CA VAL A 105 5.66 -1.60 -21.57
C VAL A 105 5.08 -3.00 -21.63
N SER A 106 3.91 -3.10 -22.24
CA SER A 106 3.08 -4.31 -22.31
C SER A 106 3.76 -5.51 -23.02
N SER A 107 5.01 -5.40 -23.45
CA SER A 107 5.75 -6.46 -24.15
C SER A 107 7.26 -6.26 -23.97
N GLN A 108 7.89 -7.02 -23.06
CA GLN A 108 9.28 -7.52 -23.06
C GLN A 108 9.83 -7.60 -21.62
N LEU A 109 10.08 -8.83 -21.15
CA LEU A 109 10.72 -9.12 -19.87
C LEU A 109 12.18 -8.66 -19.88
N ARG A 110 12.47 -7.52 -19.26
CA ARG A 110 13.73 -7.31 -18.54
C ARG A 110 13.54 -6.27 -17.44
N ILE A 111 13.35 -6.75 -16.22
CA ILE A 111 13.34 -5.92 -15.02
C ILE A 111 14.80 -5.54 -14.72
N SER A 112 15.28 -4.45 -15.30
CA SER A 112 16.48 -3.78 -14.79
C SER A 112 16.05 -2.90 -13.63
N LYS A 113 16.49 -3.23 -12.42
CA LYS A 113 16.39 -2.35 -11.24
C LYS A 113 17.18 -1.07 -11.54
N LEU A 114 16.49 -0.02 -11.98
CA LEU A 114 17.03 1.33 -11.90
C LEU A 114 16.79 1.78 -10.47
N THR A 115 17.76 1.53 -9.59
CA THR A 115 17.85 2.25 -8.33
C THR A 115 18.11 3.71 -8.69
N CYS A 116 17.12 4.58 -8.50
CA CYS A 116 17.41 6.00 -8.39
C CYS A 116 18.35 6.17 -7.18
N ASN A 117 19.49 6.84 -7.40
CA ASN A 117 20.45 7.21 -6.36
C ASN A 117 19.77 7.97 -5.22
#